data_AF-A0A380FFR2-F1
#
_entry.id   AF-A0A380FFR2-F1
#
_cell.length_a   1.000
_cell.length_b   1.000
_cell.length_c   1.000
_cell.angle_alpha   90.00
_cell.angle_beta   90.00
_cell.angle_gamma   90.00
#
_symmetry.space_group_name_H-M   'P 1'
#
loop_
_entity.id
_entity.type
_entity.pdbx_description
1 polymer ?
#
loop_
_entity_poly.entity_id
_entity_poly.type
_entity_poly.pdbx_seq_one_letter_code
_entity_poly.pdbx_strand_id
1 'polypeptide(L)' 'MFKALLNEIFKAYGVLFIDANDEGLREVEKPFIKQLIIQHHEVDTAFRATQARTKESGLEQMIQTDTNVSLILTRR' A
#
# COMPACT_ATOMS: atom_id res chain seq x y z
N MET A 1 14.08 -4.67 -15.03
CA MET A 1 14.32 -3.68 -16.11
C MET A 1 14.09 -2.24 -15.65
N PHE A 2 12.90 -1.85 -15.18
CA PHE A 2 12.60 -0.47 -14.77
C PHE A 2 13.57 0.12 -13.73
N LYS A 3 13.85 -0.60 -12.62
CA LYS A 3 14.78 -0.13 -11.58
C LYS A 3 16.22 0.08 -12.08
N ALA A 4 16.67 -0.70 -13.06
CA ALA A 4 17.99 -0.53 -13.65
C ALA A 4 18.08 0.75 -14.49
N LEU A 5 17.03 1.06 -15.26
CA LEU A 5 16.94 2.31 -16.02
C LEU A 5 16.91 3.54 -15.10
N LEU A 6 16.12 3.49 -14.03
CA LEU A 6 16.08 4.57 -13.05
C LEU A 6 17.44 4.75 -12.36
N ASN A 7 18.11 3.66 -11.99
CA ASN A 7 19.43 3.75 -11.39
C ASN A 7 20.44 4.41 -12.34
N GLU A 8 20.48 4.02 -13.62
CA GLU A 8 21.41 4.63 -14.59
C GLU A 8 21.23 6.14 -14.74
N ILE A 9 19.98 6.61 -14.73
CA ILE A 9 19.67 8.04 -14.86
C ILE A 9 19.96 8.80 -13.57
N PHE A 10 19.63 8.22 -12.40
CA PHE A 10 19.60 8.93 -11.13
C PHE A 10 20.72 8.59 -10.15
N LYS A 11 21.63 7.66 -10.48
CA LYS A 11 22.71 7.22 -9.57
C LYS A 11 23.60 8.35 -9.05
N ALA A 12 23.82 9.40 -9.85
CA ALA A 12 24.61 10.57 -9.45
C ALA A 12 23.95 11.41 -8.35
N TYR A 13 22.64 11.28 -8.13
CA TYR A 13 21.87 12.05 -7.17
C TYR A 13 21.68 11.32 -5.82
N GLY A 14 22.20 10.09 -5.68
CA GLY A 14 22.07 9.32 -4.45
C GLY A 14 20.63 8.87 -4.14
N VAL A 15 19.80 8.67 -5.17
CA VAL A 15 18.40 8.25 -4.99
C VAL A 15 18.33 6.80 -4.49
N LEU A 16 17.60 6.59 -3.40
CA LEU A 16 17.26 5.28 -2.88
C LEU A 16 15.91 4.82 -3.46
N PHE A 17 15.91 3.66 -4.11
CA PHE A 17 14.70 3.01 -4.61
C PHE A 17 14.29 1.87 -3.69
N ILE A 18 13.02 1.89 -3.25
CA ILE A 18 12.41 0.80 -2.47
C ILE A 18 11.46 0.06 -3.40
N ASP A 19 11.75 -1.22 -3.66
CA ASP A 19 10.96 -2.09 -4.52
C ASP A 19 9.99 -2.89 -3.65
N ALA A 20 8.69 -2.54 -3.68
CA ALA A 20 7.67 -3.21 -2.88
C ALA A 20 7.51 -4.71 -3.20
N ASN A 21 8.06 -5.19 -4.33
CA ASN A 21 8.03 -6.60 -4.70
C ASN A 21 9.28 -7.38 -4.28
N ASP A 22 10.27 -6.70 -3.69
CA ASP A 22 11.50 -7.31 -3.18
C ASP A 22 11.21 -8.34 -2.06
N GLU A 23 11.86 -9.50 -2.15
CA GLU A 23 11.63 -10.60 -1.20
C GLU A 23 12.20 -10.31 0.18
N GLY A 24 13.37 -9.67 0.25
CA GLY A 24 13.99 -9.28 1.51
C GLY A 24 13.12 -8.25 2.26
N LEU A 25 12.59 -7.27 1.52
CA LEU A 25 11.62 -6.33 2.08
C LEU A 25 10.36 -7.04 2.59
N ARG A 26 9.84 -8.01 1.83
CA ARG A 26 8.63 -8.75 2.21
C ARG A 26 8.79 -9.50 3.53
N GLU A 27 9.97 -10.05 3.81
CA GLU A 27 10.27 -10.69 5.10
C GLU A 27 10.19 -9.71 6.26
N VAL A 28 10.71 -8.49 6.08
CA VAL A 28 10.65 -7.42 7.08
C VAL A 28 9.21 -6.92 7.30
N GLU A 29 8.38 -6.92 6.25
CA GLU A 29 6.98 -6.48 6.32
C GLU A 29 6.03 -7.49 6.99
N LYS A 30 6.41 -8.77 7.09
CA LYS A 30 5.56 -9.83 7.68
C LYS A 30 4.86 -9.45 9.00
N PRO A 31 5.56 -8.95 10.04
CA PRO A 31 4.91 -8.57 11.30
C PRO A 31 3.86 -7.47 11.11
N PHE A 32 4.14 -6.48 10.27
CA PHE A 32 3.20 -5.39 9.96
C PHE A 32 1.97 -5.91 9.21
N ILE A 33 2.17 -6.75 8.18
CA ILE A 33 1.07 -7.35 7.43
C ILE A 33 0.20 -8.23 8.35
N LYS A 34 0.80 -8.98 9.29
CA LYS A 34 0.04 -9.74 10.30
C LYS A 34 -0.83 -8.82 11.16
N GLN A 35 -0.32 -7.68 11.59
CA GLN A 35 -1.10 -6.69 12.35
C GLN A 35 -2.27 -6.15 11.52
N LEU A 36 -2.04 -5.83 10.23
CA LEU A 36 -3.11 -5.38 9.33
C LEU A 36 -4.22 -6.43 9.17
N ILE A 37 -3.88 -7.72 9.12
CA ILE A 37 -4.87 -8.80 9.07
C ILE A 37 -5.69 -8.85 10.37
N ILE A 38 -5.01 -8.77 11.52
CA ILE A 38 -5.66 -8.80 12.84
C ILE A 38 -6.60 -7.59 13.01
N GLN A 39 -6.16 -6.41 12.57
CA GLN A 39 -6.87 -5.13 12.73
C GLN A 39 -7.75 -4.76 11.52
N HIS A 40 -7.97 -5.68 10.57
CA HIS A 40 -8.60 -5.35 9.29
C HIS A 40 -9.97 -4.65 9.45
N HIS A 41 -10.77 -5.02 10.45
CA HIS A 41 -12.05 -4.40 10.72
C HIS A 41 -11.91 -2.93 11.16
N GLU A 42 -10.94 -2.61 12.02
CA GLU A 42 -10.68 -1.24 12.46
C GLU A 42 -10.18 -0.39 11.30
N VAL A 43 -9.31 -0.96 10.46
CA VAL A 43 -8.79 -0.32 9.25
C VAL A 43 -9.92 -0.03 8.26
N ASP A 44 -10.78 -1.00 7.96
CA ASP A 44 -11.93 -0.80 7.07
C ASP A 44 -12.91 0.23 7.66
N THR A 45 -13.22 0.16 8.95
CA THR A 45 -14.09 1.15 9.61
C THR A 45 -13.54 2.58 9.47
N ALA A 46 -12.25 2.77 9.74
CA ALA A 46 -11.58 4.06 9.60
C ALA A 46 -11.56 4.54 8.13
N PHE A 47 -11.36 3.62 7.19
CA PHE A 47 -11.42 3.88 5.75
C PHE A 47 -12.81 4.37 5.32
N ARG A 48 -13.89 3.65 5.67
CA ARG A 48 -15.27 4.01 5.32
C ARG A 48 -15.68 5.35 5.94
N ALA A 49 -15.35 5.57 7.21
CA ALA A 49 -15.63 6.83 7.90
C ALA A 49 -14.90 8.02 7.24
N THR A 50 -13.65 7.81 6.79
CA THR A 50 -12.90 8.86 6.09
C THR A 50 -13.47 9.11 4.70
N GLN A 51 -13.85 8.07 3.98
CA GLN A 51 -14.48 8.18 2.67
C GLN A 51 -15.83 8.93 2.72
N ALA A 52 -16.66 8.65 3.73
CA ALA A 52 -17.92 9.37 3.96
C ALA A 52 -17.67 10.86 4.18
N ARG A 53 -16.73 11.21 5.08
CA ARG A 53 -16.35 12.62 5.34
C ARG A 53 -15.83 13.34 4.10
N THR A 54 -15.01 12.68 3.28
CA THR A 54 -14.52 13.30 2.03
C THR A 54 -15.64 13.54 1.03
N LYS A 55 -16.64 12.63 0.96
CA LYS A 55 -17.83 12.83 0.13
C LYS A 55 -18.70 13.98 0.62
N GLU A 56 -18.91 14.07 1.93
CA GLU A 56 -19.63 15.17 2.55
C GLU A 56 -18.96 16.53 2.28
N SER A 57 -17.62 16.55 2.15
CA SER A 57 -16.87 17.74 1.71
C SER A 57 -16.92 18.03 0.20
N GLY A 58 -17.72 17.28 -0.57
CA GLY A 58 -17.92 17.49 -2.00
C GLY A 58 -16.91 16.80 -2.91
N LEU A 59 -16.10 15.86 -2.40
CA LEU A 59 -15.20 15.06 -3.21
C LEU A 59 -15.87 13.76 -3.68
N GLU A 60 -15.54 13.33 -4.88
CA GLU A 60 -15.98 12.04 -5.38
C GLU A 60 -15.33 10.87 -4.63
N GLN A 61 -15.95 9.68 -4.73
CA GLN A 61 -15.36 8.47 -4.19
C GLN A 61 -14.08 8.09 -4.93
N MET A 62 -12.92 8.38 -4.35
CA MET A 62 -11.64 8.09 -5.01
C MET A 62 -11.25 6.61 -4.97
N ILE A 63 -11.52 5.92 -3.86
CA ILE A 63 -11.16 4.50 -3.69
C ILE A 63 -12.42 3.64 -3.80
N GLN A 64 -12.48 2.82 -4.84
CA GLN A 64 -13.60 1.91 -5.09
C GLN A 64 -13.21 0.49 -4.65
N THR A 65 -13.88 -0.01 -3.63
CA THR A 65 -13.70 -1.39 -3.15
C THR A 65 -14.90 -1.84 -2.32
N ASP A 66 -15.29 -3.09 -2.52
CA ASP A 66 -16.31 -3.79 -1.73
C ASP A 66 -15.69 -4.75 -0.71
N THR A 67 -14.36 -4.85 -0.67
CA THR A 67 -13.64 -5.72 0.27
C THR A 67 -13.39 -5.02 1.59
N ASN A 68 -13.45 -5.76 2.69
CA ASN A 68 -13.10 -5.30 4.04
C ASN A 68 -11.62 -5.57 4.40
N VAL A 69 -10.84 -6.11 3.47
CA VAL A 69 -9.40 -6.39 3.66
C VAL A 69 -8.64 -5.63 2.57
N SER A 70 -7.87 -4.61 2.97
CA SER A 70 -7.03 -3.81 2.06
C SER A 70 -5.70 -4.52 1.73
N LEU A 71 -5.73 -5.82 1.47
CA LEU A 71 -4.56 -6.65 1.16
C LEU A 71 -4.84 -7.56 -0.05
N ILE A 72 -3.79 -7.79 -0.85
CA ILE A 72 -3.82 -8.75 -1.96
C ILE A 72 -2.93 -9.93 -1.58
N LEU A 73 -3.51 -11.12 -1.57
CA LEU A 73 -2.79 -12.38 -1.33
C LEU A 73 -2.47 -13.04 -2.67
N THR A 74 -1.19 -13.20 -2.97
CA THR A 74 -0.72 -13.92 -4.16
C THR A 74 -0.07 -15.22 -3.74
N ARG A 75 -0.43 -16.34 -4.38
CA ARG A 75 0.44 -17.52 -4.37
C ARG A 75 1.63 -17.23 -5.27
N ARG A 76 2.83 -17.19 -4.70
CA ARG A 76 4.07 -17.30 -5.47
C ARG A 76 4.40 -18.76 -5.68
#